data_AF-A0A0C2C8X4-F1
#
_entry.id   AF-A0A0C2C8X4-F1
#
_cell.length_a   1.000
_cell.length_b   1.000
_cell.length_c   1.000
_cell.angle_alpha   90.00
_cell.angle_beta   90.00
_cell.angle_gamma   90.00
#
_symmetry.space_group_name_H-M   'P 1'
#
loop_
_entity.id
_entity.type
_entity.pdbx_description
1 polymer ?
#
loop_
_entity_poly.entity_id
_entity_poly.type
_entity_poly.pdbx_seq_one_letter_code
_entity_poly.pdbx_strand_id
1 'polypeptide(L)'
;MKDGKGVNDSLLEYFSLTGIVKAAAVCSHILDNYFYPDAPKKKVLIFAHHQIVLDTVQVEVQKRNLKSVRIDGQTSSKDRGNLCQAFQEDPDVEVAILSMTAAGVGITLTAASVVVFAELHWNPGTLLQAEDRAHRVGQKDSVFVQYLIARNTADDFIWPLVQKKLDVLGQVTAA
;
A
#
# COMPACT_ATOMS: atom_id res chain seq x y z
N MET A 1 28.15 27.89 5.69
CA MET A 1 26.69 27.68 5.78
C MET A 1 26.27 27.10 4.43
N LYS A 2 26.31 25.78 4.26
CA LYS A 2 26.08 25.11 2.97
C LYS A 2 24.61 24.68 2.86
N ASP A 3 24.09 24.86 1.65
CA ASP A 3 22.72 24.62 1.18
C ASP A 3 21.98 23.42 1.80
N GLY A 4 21.05 23.71 2.70
CA GLY A 4 20.06 22.72 3.16
C GLY A 4 18.92 22.49 2.15
N LYS A 5 18.78 23.33 1.11
CA LYS A 5 17.73 23.18 0.07
C LYS A 5 18.07 22.08 -0.94
N GLY A 6 19.28 22.07 -1.48
CA GLY A 6 19.67 21.12 -2.54
C GLY A 6 19.72 19.65 -2.10
N VAL A 7 20.07 19.38 -0.85
CA VAL A 7 20.13 18.02 -0.29
C VAL A 7 18.73 17.41 -0.10
N ASN A 8 17.75 18.23 0.26
CA ASN A 8 16.37 17.77 0.45
C ASN A 8 15.73 17.40 -0.90
N ASP A 9 15.98 18.20 -1.93
CA ASP A 9 15.49 17.92 -3.29
C ASP A 9 16.08 16.62 -3.86
N SER A 10 17.40 16.37 -3.68
CA SER A 10 18.01 15.12 -4.17
C SER A 10 17.50 13.88 -3.46
N LEU A 11 17.16 13.96 -2.17
CA LEU A 11 16.58 12.84 -1.41
C LEU A 11 15.13 12.56 -1.84
N LEU A 12 14.34 13.61 -2.07
CA LEU A 12 12.96 13.48 -2.57
C LEU A 12 12.95 12.90 -3.99
N GLU A 13 13.87 13.34 -4.85
CA GLU A 13 14.05 12.78 -6.19
C GLU A 13 14.45 11.30 -6.14
N TYR A 14 15.44 10.95 -5.31
CA TYR A 14 15.86 9.56 -5.12
C TYR A 14 14.72 8.65 -4.64
N PHE A 15 13.87 9.17 -3.75
CA PHE A 15 12.69 8.45 -3.26
C PHE A 15 11.65 8.24 -4.37
N SER A 16 11.37 9.27 -5.17
CA SER A 16 10.47 9.16 -6.33
C SER A 16 10.99 8.17 -7.38
N LEU A 17 12.28 8.28 -7.72
CA LEU A 17 12.94 7.36 -8.65
C LEU A 17 12.89 5.91 -8.16
N THR A 18 13.10 5.69 -6.85
CA THR A 18 12.97 4.36 -6.22
C THR A 18 11.60 3.74 -6.49
N GLY A 19 10.51 4.52 -6.33
CA GLY A 19 9.16 4.07 -6.64
C GLY A 19 8.99 3.66 -8.10
N ILE A 20 9.44 4.52 -9.02
CA ILE A 20 9.33 4.31 -10.47
C ILE A 20 10.06 3.04 -10.91
N VAL A 21 11.34 2.87 -10.50
CA VAL A 21 12.15 1.73 -10.95
C VAL A 21 11.65 0.41 -10.39
N LYS A 22 11.03 0.42 -9.20
CA LYS A 22 10.48 -0.78 -8.57
C LYS A 22 9.12 -1.18 -9.11
N ALA A 23 8.34 -0.24 -9.65
CA ALA A 23 6.91 -0.43 -9.92
C ALA A 23 6.61 -1.73 -10.69
N ALA A 24 7.32 -1.98 -11.78
CA ALA A 24 7.11 -3.18 -12.61
C ALA A 24 7.43 -4.49 -11.87
N ALA A 25 8.55 -4.53 -11.14
CA ALA A 25 8.96 -5.70 -10.35
C ALA A 25 8.00 -5.96 -9.20
N VAL A 26 7.55 -4.90 -8.52
CA VAL A 26 6.55 -4.95 -7.45
C VAL A 26 5.21 -5.48 -7.98
N CYS A 27 4.73 -4.98 -9.11
CA CYS A 27 3.48 -5.46 -9.71
C CYS A 27 3.58 -6.94 -10.07
N SER A 28 4.68 -7.35 -10.73
CA SER A 28 4.90 -8.75 -11.08
C SER A 28 4.90 -9.64 -9.84
N HIS A 29 5.63 -9.26 -8.80
CA HIS A 29 5.65 -9.98 -7.53
C HIS A 29 4.27 -10.11 -6.88
N ILE A 30 3.46 -9.04 -6.87
CA ILE A 30 2.11 -9.09 -6.31
C ILE A 30 1.22 -10.04 -7.11
N LEU A 31 1.22 -9.87 -8.44
CA LEU A 31 0.36 -10.65 -9.33
C LEU A 31 0.73 -12.14 -9.32
N ASP A 32 2.02 -12.46 -9.29
CA ASP A 32 2.47 -13.85 -9.33
C ASP A 32 2.28 -14.57 -7.99
N ASN A 33 2.32 -13.87 -6.85
CA ASN A 33 2.14 -14.50 -5.54
C ASN A 33 0.67 -14.63 -5.12
N TYR A 34 -0.20 -13.72 -5.55
CA TYR A 34 -1.60 -13.68 -5.09
C TYR A 34 -2.62 -14.00 -6.18
N PHE A 35 -2.26 -13.86 -7.46
CA PHE A 35 -3.17 -13.97 -8.60
C PHE A 35 -2.62 -14.89 -9.70
N TYR A 36 -2.00 -16.01 -9.29
CA TYR A 36 -1.59 -17.09 -10.20
C TYR A 36 -2.80 -17.96 -10.61
N PRO A 37 -2.69 -18.77 -11.69
CA PRO A 37 -3.76 -19.69 -12.08
C PRO A 37 -4.18 -20.61 -10.92
N ASP A 38 -5.47 -20.74 -10.68
CA ASP A 38 -6.05 -21.54 -9.59
C ASP A 38 -5.73 -21.02 -8.16
N ALA A 39 -5.22 -19.79 -8.03
CA ALA A 39 -5.04 -19.16 -6.73
C ALA A 39 -6.38 -19.09 -5.96
N PRO A 40 -6.39 -19.36 -4.64
CA PRO A 40 -7.56 -19.12 -3.82
C PRO A 40 -7.99 -17.64 -3.90
N LYS A 41 -9.29 -17.38 -4.09
CA LYS A 41 -9.82 -16.02 -4.10
C LYS A 41 -9.43 -15.28 -2.82
N LYS A 42 -8.80 -14.12 -2.97
CA LYS A 42 -8.39 -13.23 -1.87
C LYS A 42 -8.62 -11.78 -2.24
N LYS A 43 -8.97 -10.98 -1.24
CA LYS A 43 -9.04 -9.52 -1.36
C LYS A 43 -7.74 -8.90 -0.87
N VAL A 44 -7.07 -8.18 -1.76
CA VAL A 44 -5.73 -7.63 -1.55
C VAL A 44 -5.78 -6.10 -1.59
N LEU A 45 -5.27 -5.45 -0.54
CA LEU A 45 -4.99 -4.02 -0.55
C LEU A 45 -3.58 -3.78 -1.06
N ILE A 46 -3.40 -2.83 -1.98
CA ILE A 46 -2.10 -2.41 -2.49
C ILE A 46 -1.95 -0.92 -2.19
N PHE A 47 -1.05 -0.58 -1.27
CA PHE A 47 -0.74 0.80 -0.90
C PHE A 47 0.50 1.31 -1.62
N ALA A 48 0.39 2.51 -2.20
CA ALA A 48 1.52 3.26 -2.77
C ALA A 48 1.37 4.76 -2.50
N HIS A 49 2.44 5.52 -2.64
CA HIS A 49 2.44 6.98 -2.43
C HIS A 49 2.44 7.73 -3.76
N HIS A 50 3.26 7.29 -4.71
CA HIS A 50 3.43 7.99 -5.98
C HIS A 50 2.32 7.62 -6.98
N GLN A 51 1.74 8.63 -7.64
CA GLN A 51 0.67 8.43 -8.63
C GLN A 51 1.11 7.49 -9.77
N ILE A 52 2.33 7.66 -10.27
CA ILE A 52 2.88 6.79 -11.31
C ILE A 52 2.93 5.31 -10.90
N VAL A 53 3.15 5.02 -9.62
CA VAL A 53 3.15 3.64 -9.11
C VAL A 53 1.72 3.11 -9.02
N LEU A 54 0.77 3.91 -8.52
CA LEU A 54 -0.66 3.57 -8.52
C LEU A 54 -1.17 3.29 -9.94
N ASP A 55 -0.82 4.15 -10.90
CA ASP A 55 -1.15 4.01 -12.32
C ASP A 55 -0.57 2.71 -12.89
N THR A 56 0.70 2.42 -12.59
CA THR A 56 1.36 1.18 -13.03
C THR A 56 0.65 -0.06 -12.48
N VAL A 57 0.36 -0.09 -11.18
CA VAL A 57 -0.39 -1.18 -10.55
C VAL A 57 -1.74 -1.37 -11.23
N GLN A 58 -2.47 -0.28 -11.48
CA GLN A 58 -3.78 -0.34 -12.13
C GLN A 58 -3.70 -0.94 -13.53
N VAL A 59 -2.73 -0.53 -14.34
CA VAL A 59 -2.51 -1.08 -15.68
C VAL A 59 -2.18 -2.57 -15.63
N GLU A 60 -1.28 -2.99 -14.74
CA GLU A 60 -0.87 -4.40 -14.64
C GLU A 60 -2.01 -5.31 -14.12
N VAL A 61 -2.80 -4.84 -13.16
CA VAL A 61 -3.99 -5.54 -12.67
C VAL A 61 -5.04 -5.69 -13.78
N GLN A 62 -5.27 -4.64 -14.58
CA GLN A 62 -6.17 -4.69 -15.73
C GLN A 62 -5.71 -5.68 -16.80
N LYS A 63 -4.40 -5.73 -17.09
CA LYS A 63 -3.83 -6.71 -18.05
C LYS A 63 -4.07 -8.16 -17.63
N ARG A 64 -4.20 -8.43 -16.33
CA ARG A 64 -4.54 -9.75 -15.77
C ARG A 64 -6.05 -10.01 -15.71
N ASN A 65 -6.89 -9.11 -16.25
CA ASN A 65 -8.35 -9.18 -16.18
C ASN A 65 -8.92 -9.24 -14.75
N LEU A 66 -8.19 -8.68 -13.78
CA LEU A 66 -8.65 -8.61 -12.40
C LEU A 66 -9.51 -7.35 -12.22
N LYS A 67 -10.65 -7.50 -11.54
CA LYS A 67 -11.50 -6.36 -11.20
C LYS A 67 -10.96 -5.67 -9.95
N SER A 68 -10.78 -4.36 -10.04
CA SER A 68 -10.16 -3.57 -8.98
C SER A 68 -10.89 -2.26 -8.73
N VAL A 69 -10.77 -1.73 -7.52
CA VAL A 69 -11.10 -0.33 -7.21
C VAL A 69 -9.83 0.47 -6.95
N ARG A 70 -9.88 1.78 -7.22
CA ARG A 70 -8.80 2.71 -6.90
C ARG A 70 -9.33 3.84 -6.03
N ILE A 71 -8.66 4.12 -4.92
CA ILE A 71 -8.99 5.25 -4.03
C ILE A 71 -7.72 6.04 -3.77
N ASP A 72 -7.72 7.30 -4.19
CA ASP A 72 -6.62 8.24 -3.98
C ASP A 72 -7.13 9.67 -3.69
N GLY A 73 -6.21 10.64 -3.67
CA GLY A 73 -6.53 12.04 -3.38
C GLY A 73 -7.46 12.71 -4.39
N GLN A 74 -7.65 12.13 -5.58
CA GLN A 74 -8.56 12.64 -6.61
C GLN A 74 -9.97 12.04 -6.46
N THR A 75 -10.14 11.04 -5.60
CA THR A 75 -11.42 10.36 -5.38
C THR A 75 -12.34 11.20 -4.50
N SER A 76 -13.50 11.59 -5.03
CA SER A 76 -14.51 12.36 -4.31
C SER A 76 -15.03 11.60 -3.07
N SER A 77 -15.50 12.31 -2.05
CA SER A 77 -16.03 11.67 -0.83
C SER A 77 -17.20 10.73 -1.12
N LYS A 78 -18.04 11.06 -2.11
CA LYS A 78 -19.18 10.22 -2.53
C LYS A 78 -18.68 8.93 -3.19
N ASP A 79 -17.77 9.05 -4.16
CA ASP A 79 -17.27 7.89 -4.90
C ASP A 79 -16.44 6.98 -4.00
N ARG A 80 -15.70 7.54 -3.05
CA ARG A 80 -14.95 6.78 -2.05
C ARG A 80 -15.84 5.80 -1.29
N GLY A 81 -17.04 6.24 -0.87
CA GLY A 81 -18.01 5.37 -0.19
C GLY A 81 -18.44 4.21 -1.08
N ASN A 82 -18.81 4.50 -2.32
CA ASN A 82 -19.23 3.48 -3.30
C ASN A 82 -18.11 2.48 -3.61
N LEU A 83 -16.87 2.94 -3.76
CA LEU A 83 -15.70 2.10 -4.03
C LEU A 83 -15.34 1.22 -2.83
N CYS A 84 -15.42 1.76 -1.61
CA CYS A 84 -15.25 0.95 -0.39
C CYS A 84 -16.32 -0.13 -0.30
N GLN A 85 -17.58 0.21 -0.56
CA GLN A 85 -18.67 -0.75 -0.56
C GLN A 85 -18.46 -1.84 -1.62
N ALA A 86 -18.11 -1.45 -2.85
CA ALA A 86 -17.80 -2.40 -3.92
C ALA A 86 -16.68 -3.36 -3.52
N PHE A 87 -15.59 -2.85 -2.93
CA PHE A 87 -14.53 -3.73 -2.42
C PHE A 87 -14.97 -4.63 -1.28
N GLN A 88 -15.87 -4.19 -0.40
CA GLN A 88 -16.32 -4.99 0.74
C GLN A 88 -17.33 -6.09 0.32
N GLU A 89 -18.22 -5.79 -0.62
CA GLU A 89 -19.41 -6.61 -0.89
C GLU A 89 -19.35 -7.37 -2.22
N ASP A 90 -18.65 -6.87 -3.23
CA ASP A 90 -18.58 -7.50 -4.55
C ASP A 90 -17.50 -8.62 -4.54
N PRO A 91 -17.87 -9.90 -4.72
CA PRO A 91 -16.93 -11.03 -4.69
C PRO A 91 -15.99 -11.08 -5.91
N ASP A 92 -16.23 -10.27 -6.93
CA ASP A 92 -15.35 -10.18 -8.11
C ASP A 92 -14.31 -9.06 -7.96
N VAL A 93 -14.53 -8.07 -7.09
CA VAL A 93 -13.54 -7.02 -6.81
C VAL A 93 -12.48 -7.56 -5.85
N GLU A 94 -11.36 -8.02 -6.40
CA GLU A 94 -10.30 -8.67 -5.60
C GLU A 94 -9.17 -7.72 -5.20
N VAL A 95 -9.01 -6.58 -5.88
CA VAL A 95 -7.91 -5.64 -5.65
C VAL A 95 -8.43 -4.25 -5.27
N ALA A 96 -7.88 -3.67 -4.21
CA ALA A 96 -8.02 -2.24 -3.93
C ALA A 96 -6.66 -1.55 -3.99
N ILE A 97 -6.54 -0.60 -4.92
CA ILE A 97 -5.34 0.22 -5.14
C ILE A 97 -5.54 1.52 -4.37
N LEU A 98 -4.69 1.77 -3.39
CA LEU A 98 -4.92 2.83 -2.39
C LEU A 98 -3.71 3.75 -2.32
N SER A 99 -3.95 5.06 -2.40
CA SER A 99 -2.91 5.99 -2.00
C SER A 99 -2.69 5.89 -0.48
N MET A 100 -1.45 6.07 -0.04
CA MET A 100 -1.15 6.14 1.40
C MET A 100 -1.86 7.32 2.10
N THR A 101 -2.20 8.37 1.35
CA THR A 101 -3.03 9.47 1.86
C THR A 101 -4.47 9.04 2.12
N ALA A 102 -4.98 8.02 1.42
CA ALA A 102 -6.31 7.46 1.68
C ALA A 102 -6.39 6.73 3.04
N ALA A 103 -5.27 6.39 3.67
CA ALA A 103 -5.25 5.84 5.01
C ALA A 103 -5.80 6.83 6.08
N GLY A 104 -5.60 8.14 5.87
CA GLY A 104 -5.99 9.18 6.82
C GLY A 104 -7.48 9.55 6.80
N VAL A 105 -8.26 9.09 5.80
CA VAL A 105 -9.66 9.51 5.60
C VAL A 105 -10.69 8.58 6.24
N GLY A 106 -10.28 7.65 7.10
CA GLY A 106 -11.21 6.90 7.95
C GLY A 106 -11.97 5.75 7.28
N ILE A 107 -11.52 5.26 6.10
CA ILE A 107 -12.13 4.12 5.40
C ILE A 107 -12.02 2.81 6.19
N THR A 108 -12.87 1.84 5.86
CA THR A 108 -12.90 0.49 6.45
C THR A 108 -12.87 -0.54 5.33
N LEU A 109 -11.86 -1.41 5.35
CA LEU A 109 -11.58 -2.40 4.29
C LEU A 109 -11.33 -3.78 4.90
N THR A 110 -12.18 -4.18 5.84
CA THR A 110 -12.09 -5.43 6.62
C THR A 110 -12.28 -6.71 5.79
N ALA A 111 -12.78 -6.61 4.56
CA ALA A 111 -12.89 -7.74 3.65
C ALA A 111 -11.52 -8.21 3.12
N ALA A 112 -10.47 -7.37 3.26
CA ALA A 112 -9.11 -7.74 2.85
C ALA A 112 -8.49 -8.76 3.81
N SER A 113 -7.79 -9.74 3.25
CA SER A 113 -6.95 -10.70 4.00
C SER A 113 -5.46 -10.48 3.77
N VAL A 114 -5.10 -9.63 2.80
CA VAL A 114 -3.71 -9.28 2.48
C VAL A 114 -3.59 -7.77 2.31
N VAL A 115 -2.54 -7.20 2.90
CA VAL A 115 -2.12 -5.82 2.68
C VAL A 115 -0.70 -5.83 2.14
N VAL A 116 -0.49 -5.22 0.98
CA VAL A 116 0.83 -5.06 0.38
C VAL A 116 1.18 -3.59 0.28
N PHE A 117 2.31 -3.21 0.86
CA PHE A 117 2.95 -1.92 0.64
C PHE A 117 3.88 -2.03 -0.55
N ALA A 118 3.43 -1.54 -1.70
CA ALA A 118 4.21 -1.46 -2.93
C ALA A 118 5.38 -0.48 -2.80
N GLU A 119 5.21 0.53 -1.95
CA GLU A 119 6.21 1.52 -1.59
C GLU A 119 6.25 1.67 -0.06
N LEU A 120 7.40 2.10 0.48
CA LEU A 120 7.49 2.57 1.85
C LEU A 120 7.14 4.05 1.94
N HIS A 121 6.89 4.54 3.16
CA HIS A 121 6.70 5.96 3.43
C HIS A 121 7.69 6.41 4.50
N TRP A 122 8.23 7.61 4.35
CA TRP A 122 9.19 8.21 5.29
C TRP A 122 8.62 8.37 6.71
N ASN A 123 7.30 8.57 6.82
CA ASN A 123 6.59 8.56 8.09
C ASN A 123 5.95 7.18 8.34
N PRO A 124 6.46 6.38 9.29
CA PRO A 124 5.89 5.06 9.57
C PRO A 124 4.47 5.11 10.15
N GLY A 125 4.05 6.25 10.73
CA GLY A 125 2.67 6.44 11.16
C GLY A 125 1.66 6.33 10.02
N THR A 126 2.05 6.71 8.81
CA THR A 126 1.21 6.58 7.62
C THR A 126 1.02 5.11 7.24
N LEU A 127 2.06 4.29 7.35
CA LEU A 127 2.00 2.85 7.09
C LEU A 127 1.10 2.15 8.10
N LEU A 128 1.28 2.44 9.38
CA LEU A 128 0.45 1.90 10.47
C LEU A 128 -1.03 2.27 10.30
N GLN A 129 -1.33 3.52 9.98
CA GLN A 129 -2.71 3.94 9.71
C GLN A 129 -3.32 3.22 8.49
N ALA A 130 -2.49 2.85 7.51
CA ALA A 130 -2.92 2.09 6.35
C ALA A 130 -3.21 0.63 6.71
N GLU A 131 -2.38 0.00 7.55
CA GLU A 131 -2.66 -1.33 8.12
C GLU A 131 -3.98 -1.34 8.91
N ASP A 132 -4.21 -0.32 9.73
CA ASP A 132 -5.44 -0.17 10.54
C ASP A 132 -6.72 -0.12 9.69
N ARG A 133 -6.62 0.16 8.38
CA ARG A 133 -7.80 0.13 7.49
C ARG A 133 -8.32 -1.30 7.29
N ALA A 134 -7.44 -2.28 7.30
CA ALA A 134 -7.76 -3.71 7.21
C ALA A 134 -7.89 -4.36 8.60
N HIS A 135 -7.01 -3.98 9.54
CA HIS A 135 -7.03 -4.43 10.94
C HIS A 135 -8.02 -3.62 11.78
N ARG A 136 -9.32 -3.66 11.42
CA ARG A 136 -10.38 -2.92 12.11
C ARG A 136 -11.45 -3.85 12.68
N VAL A 137 -12.22 -3.37 13.66
CA VAL A 137 -13.40 -4.05 14.20
C VAL A 137 -14.34 -4.45 13.05
N GLY A 138 -14.63 -5.75 12.94
CA GLY A 138 -15.37 -6.34 11.82
C GLY A 138 -14.52 -7.22 10.90
N GLN A 139 -13.20 -7.21 11.06
CA GLN A 139 -12.32 -8.22 10.48
C GLN A 139 -12.61 -9.60 11.09
N LYS A 140 -12.76 -10.62 10.25
CA LYS A 140 -13.09 -12.00 10.64
C LYS A 140 -11.89 -12.93 10.57
N ASP A 141 -10.86 -12.58 9.80
CA ASP A 141 -9.68 -13.41 9.55
C ASP A 141 -8.37 -12.67 9.87
N SER A 142 -7.27 -13.42 10.00
CA SER A 142 -5.94 -12.82 10.09
C SER A 142 -5.59 -12.08 8.80
N VAL A 143 -5.06 -10.87 8.93
CA VAL A 143 -4.55 -10.10 7.79
C VAL A 143 -3.05 -10.28 7.70
N PHE A 144 -2.58 -10.68 6.51
CA PHE A 144 -1.16 -10.76 6.21
C PHE A 144 -0.67 -9.43 5.65
N VAL A 145 0.31 -8.80 6.32
CA VAL A 145 0.89 -7.54 5.86
C VAL A 145 2.29 -7.77 5.29
N GLN A 146 2.51 -7.29 4.07
CA GLN A 146 3.77 -7.42 3.35
C GLN A 146 4.32 -6.05 2.94
N TYR A 147 5.58 -5.81 3.30
CA TYR A 147 6.35 -4.64 2.89
C TYR A 147 7.32 -5.00 1.77
N LEU A 148 7.22 -4.35 0.60
CA LEU A 148 8.10 -4.62 -0.53
C LEU A 148 9.28 -3.64 -0.56
N ILE A 149 10.46 -4.16 -0.26
CA ILE A 149 11.71 -3.41 -0.06
C ILE A 149 12.68 -3.81 -1.17
N ALA A 150 13.25 -2.85 -1.87
CA ALA A 150 14.34 -3.11 -2.81
C ALA A 150 15.68 -2.70 -2.20
N ARG A 151 16.66 -3.61 -2.27
CA ARG A 151 18.02 -3.34 -1.84
C ARG A 151 18.70 -2.33 -2.77
N ASN A 152 19.63 -1.57 -2.20
CA ASN A 152 20.35 -0.48 -2.85
C ASN A 152 19.41 0.61 -3.37
N THR A 153 18.34 0.92 -2.63
CA THR A 153 17.38 1.97 -2.97
C THR A 153 17.09 2.88 -1.76
N ALA A 154 16.20 3.85 -1.89
CA ALA A 154 15.76 4.68 -0.77
C ALA A 154 15.17 3.84 0.39
N ASP A 155 14.66 2.64 0.10
CA ASP A 155 14.06 1.76 1.11
C ASP A 155 15.05 1.35 2.21
N ASP A 156 16.34 1.21 1.90
CA ASP A 156 17.37 0.80 2.88
C ASP A 156 17.53 1.84 4.01
N PHE A 157 17.17 3.09 3.75
CA PHE A 157 17.19 4.18 4.72
C PHE A 157 15.88 4.29 5.50
N ILE A 158 14.76 3.97 4.86
CA ILE A 158 13.42 4.12 5.43
C ILE A 158 13.05 2.92 6.28
N TRP A 159 13.37 1.70 5.83
CA TRP A 159 13.00 0.47 6.50
C TRP A 159 13.44 0.40 7.98
N PRO A 160 14.67 0.78 8.36
CA PRO A 160 15.08 0.79 9.77
C PRO A 160 14.23 1.72 10.64
N LEU A 161 13.73 2.83 10.08
CA LEU A 161 12.86 3.78 10.79
C LEU A 161 11.47 3.18 11.02
N VAL A 162 10.96 2.45 10.02
CA VAL A 162 9.68 1.73 10.11
C VAL A 162 9.79 0.61 11.14
N GLN A 163 10.81 -0.24 11.01
CA GLN A 163 11.03 -1.38 11.89
C GLN A 163 11.17 -0.95 13.36
N LYS A 164 11.95 0.09 13.64
CA LYS A 164 12.10 0.64 15.00
C LYS A 164 10.76 1.07 15.60
N LYS A 165 9.84 1.62 14.80
CA LYS A 165 8.53 2.04 15.29
C LYS A 165 7.58 0.87 15.50
N LEU A 166 7.66 -0.17 14.66
CA LEU A 166 6.93 -1.43 14.86
C LEU A 166 7.39 -2.13 16.14
N ASP A 167 8.70 -2.17 16.41
CA ASP A 167 9.25 -2.76 17.64
C ASP A 167 8.76 -2.05 18.91
N VAL A 168 8.72 -0.71 18.89
CA VAL A 168 8.20 0.07 20.03
C VAL A 168 6.71 -0.22 20.27
N LEU A 169 5.91 -0.35 19.21
CA LEU A 169 4.49 -0.68 19.33
C LEU A 169 4.26 -2.10 19.86
N GLY A 170 5.06 -3.07 19.41
CA GLY A 170 5.04 -4.44 19.91
C GLY A 170 5.44 -4.57 21.39
N GLN A 171 6.30 -3.68 21.89
CA GLN A 171 6.65 -3.64 23.31
C GLN A 171 5.57 -3.04 24.20
N VAL A 172 4.76 -2.10 23.69
CA VAL A 172 3.69 -1.45 24.46
C VAL A 172 2.45 -2.36 24.59
N THR A 173 2.23 -3.28 23.66
CA THR A 173 1.13 -4.27 23.73
C THR A 173 1.45 -5.51 24.58
N ALA A 174 2.69 -5.67 25.02
CA ALA A 174 3.14 -6.80 25.85
C ALA A 174 3.22 -6.49 27.36
N ALA A 175 2.59 -5.39 27.82
CA ALA A 175 2.58 -4.96 29.22
C ALA A 175 1.21 -5.16 29.90
#